data_AF-A0A820LJ34-F1
#
_entry.id   AF-A0A820LJ34-F1
#
_cell.length_a   1.000
_cell.length_b   1.000
_cell.length_c   1.000
_cell.angle_alpha   90.00
_cell.angle_beta   90.00
_cell.angle_gamma   90.00
#
_symmetry.space_group_name_H-M   'P 1'
#
loop_
_entity.id
_entity.type
_entity.pdbx_description
1 polymer ?
#
loop_
_entity_poly.entity_id
_entity_poly.type
_entity_poly.pdbx_seq_one_letter_code
_entity_poly.pdbx_strand_id
1 'polypeptide(L)'
;MNDLDLLSDYRFLEEINREVETSKRNELGNKTKSFNELKHFQKLIQNKLRTNGSIQVLYLPRFSTKHKQNQMWFDKKSHDIFWHIECRFFIDTFYTWTITRLPTSETTLSNLLIKFQNFLNEPLNINELSLSKLKKYSNEQETCVYIENFGQKRKQYGKYEKRSFNTIIDLFHERTFIEYPVLFISRINDENNMKDNLLNKKKSN
;
A
#
# COMPACT_ATOMS: atom_id res chain seq x y z
N MET A 1 11.99 -16.96 -63.02
CA MET A 1 11.47 -16.90 -61.63
C MET A 1 11.50 -18.34 -61.17
N ASN A 2 12.44 -18.67 -60.28
CA ASN A 2 12.81 -20.07 -60.04
C ASN A 2 12.13 -20.57 -58.76
N ASP A 3 11.78 -21.85 -58.71
CA ASP A 3 11.19 -22.48 -57.52
C ASP A 3 12.09 -22.36 -56.27
N LEU A 4 13.38 -22.12 -56.48
CA LEU A 4 14.37 -21.86 -55.43
C LEU A 4 14.06 -20.59 -54.63
N ASP A 5 13.63 -19.49 -55.27
CA ASP A 5 13.27 -18.24 -54.60
C ASP A 5 12.07 -18.46 -53.67
N LEU A 6 11.03 -19.12 -54.20
CA LEU A 6 9.80 -19.47 -53.47
C LEU A 6 10.10 -20.37 -52.26
N LEU A 7 11.07 -21.28 -52.38
CA LEU A 7 11.47 -22.15 -51.28
C LEU A 7 12.28 -21.40 -50.20
N SER A 8 13.08 -20.39 -50.56
CA SER A 8 13.70 -19.49 -49.58
C SER A 8 12.69 -18.61 -48.86
N ASP A 9 11.72 -18.03 -49.58
CA ASP A 9 10.67 -17.21 -48.98
C ASP A 9 9.82 -18.00 -47.99
N TYR A 10 9.46 -19.24 -48.32
CA TYR A 10 8.74 -20.14 -47.40
C TYR A 10 9.54 -20.45 -46.13
N ARG A 11 10.84 -20.74 -46.25
CA ARG A 11 11.72 -20.97 -45.09
C ARG A 11 11.85 -19.73 -44.21
N PHE A 12 12.02 -18.55 -44.82
CA PHE A 12 12.12 -17.29 -44.10
C PHE A 12 10.83 -16.98 -43.30
N LEU A 13 9.66 -17.22 -43.91
CA LEU A 13 8.36 -17.09 -43.22
C LEU A 13 8.16 -18.15 -42.12
N GLU A 14 8.65 -19.38 -42.30
CA GLU A 14 8.64 -20.41 -41.25
C GLU A 14 9.52 -20.02 -40.05
N GLU A 15 10.73 -19.51 -40.31
CA GLU A 15 11.65 -19.06 -39.26
C GLU A 15 11.13 -17.84 -38.50
N ILE A 16 10.55 -16.84 -39.18
CA ILE A 16 9.88 -15.70 -38.53
C ILE A 16 8.73 -16.19 -37.64
N ASN A 17 7.88 -17.11 -38.12
CA ASN A 17 6.79 -17.65 -37.31
C ASN A 17 7.33 -18.39 -36.06
N ARG A 18 8.43 -19.14 -36.20
CA ARG A 18 9.11 -19.84 -35.11
C ARG A 18 9.74 -18.89 -34.08
N GLU A 19 10.32 -17.77 -34.50
CA GLU A 19 10.81 -16.71 -33.60
C GLU A 19 9.66 -16.00 -32.86
N VAL A 20 8.56 -15.70 -33.56
CA VAL A 20 7.37 -15.09 -32.97
C VAL A 20 6.69 -16.05 -31.97
N GLU A 21 6.60 -17.34 -32.29
CA GLU A 21 6.08 -18.39 -31.38
C GLU A 21 6.96 -18.55 -30.14
N THR A 22 8.27 -18.69 -30.30
CA THR A 22 9.20 -18.84 -29.17
C THR A 22 9.21 -17.58 -28.29
N SER A 23 9.13 -16.38 -28.88
CA SER A 23 8.96 -15.12 -28.14
C SER A 23 7.67 -15.08 -27.32
N LYS A 24 6.52 -15.45 -27.92
CA LYS A 24 5.23 -15.55 -27.22
C LYS A 24 5.27 -16.57 -26.07
N ARG A 25 5.90 -17.73 -26.27
CA ARG A 25 6.08 -18.77 -25.24
C ARG A 25 7.01 -18.29 -24.11
N ASN A 26 8.09 -17.58 -24.43
CA ASN A 26 9.01 -16.97 -23.46
C ASN A 26 8.32 -15.87 -22.64
N GLU A 27 7.53 -15.00 -23.27
CA GLU A 27 6.68 -14.03 -22.57
C GLU A 27 5.74 -14.70 -21.58
N LEU A 28 5.03 -15.76 -22.00
CA LEU A 28 4.10 -16.49 -21.14
C LEU A 28 4.82 -17.17 -19.97
N GLY A 29 5.98 -17.78 -20.21
CA GLY A 29 6.83 -18.35 -19.17
C GLY A 29 7.31 -17.31 -18.16
N ASN A 30 7.76 -16.15 -18.63
CA ASN A 30 8.24 -15.06 -17.75
C ASN A 30 7.10 -14.41 -16.96
N LYS A 31 5.92 -14.22 -17.56
CA LYS A 31 4.69 -13.79 -16.86
C LYS A 31 4.29 -14.79 -15.77
N THR A 32 4.45 -16.09 -16.01
CA THR A 32 4.16 -17.18 -15.06
C THR A 32 5.18 -17.23 -13.91
N LYS A 33 6.48 -17.09 -14.18
CA LYS A 33 7.53 -16.97 -13.15
C LYS A 33 7.26 -15.78 -12.23
N SER A 34 7.07 -14.58 -12.80
CA SER A 34 6.74 -13.35 -12.07
C SER A 34 5.50 -13.51 -11.17
N PHE A 35 4.47 -14.22 -11.63
CA PHE A 35 3.25 -14.48 -10.86
C PHE A 35 3.48 -15.44 -9.69
N ASN A 36 4.29 -16.48 -9.87
CA ASN A 36 4.64 -17.43 -8.82
C ASN A 36 5.55 -16.80 -7.76
N GLU A 37 6.52 -15.97 -8.17
CA GLU A 37 7.36 -15.17 -7.28
C GLU A 37 6.52 -14.19 -6.45
N LEU A 38 5.63 -13.42 -7.08
CA LEU A 38 4.72 -12.51 -6.39
C LEU A 38 3.88 -13.24 -5.33
N LYS A 39 3.27 -14.38 -5.69
CA LYS A 39 2.55 -15.25 -4.75
C LYS A 39 3.43 -15.78 -3.62
N HIS A 40 4.70 -16.05 -3.87
CA HIS A 40 5.65 -16.49 -2.85
C HIS A 40 5.95 -15.36 -1.85
N PHE A 41 6.24 -14.13 -2.33
CA PHE A 41 6.45 -12.97 -1.46
C PHE A 41 5.19 -12.61 -0.64
N GLN A 42 4.01 -12.64 -1.27
CA GLN A 42 2.73 -12.45 -0.57
C GLN A 42 2.52 -13.49 0.55
N LYS A 43 2.88 -14.77 0.31
CA LYS A 43 2.85 -15.82 1.36
C LYS A 43 3.83 -15.56 2.50
N LEU A 44 5.06 -15.11 2.20
CA LEU A 44 6.04 -14.77 3.25
C LEU A 44 5.54 -13.63 4.14
N ILE A 45 5.06 -12.53 3.52
CA ILE A 45 4.45 -11.41 4.23
C ILE A 45 3.28 -11.89 5.09
N GLN A 46 2.32 -12.63 4.51
CA GLN A 46 1.14 -13.11 5.23
C GLN A 46 1.49 -14.09 6.36
N ASN A 47 2.53 -14.91 6.23
CA ASN A 47 2.98 -15.78 7.32
C ASN A 47 3.59 -14.96 8.47
N LYS A 48 4.48 -14.01 8.16
CA LYS A 48 5.12 -13.13 9.15
C LYS A 48 4.10 -12.22 9.86
N LEU A 49 3.10 -11.73 9.14
CA LEU A 49 1.99 -10.96 9.69
C LEU A 49 1.10 -11.77 10.64
N ARG A 50 0.92 -13.07 10.38
CA ARG A 50 0.22 -13.97 11.30
C ARG A 50 1.01 -14.19 12.59
N THR A 51 2.31 -14.49 12.48
CA THR A 51 3.17 -14.71 13.68
C THR A 51 3.33 -13.45 14.54
N ASN A 52 3.35 -12.27 13.93
CA ASN A 52 3.60 -11.02 14.66
C ASN A 52 2.36 -10.47 15.39
N GLY A 53 1.14 -10.87 15.04
CA GLY A 53 -0.08 -10.32 15.68
C GLY A 53 -1.40 -10.68 15.01
N SER A 54 -1.52 -11.87 14.42
CA SER A 54 -2.72 -12.32 13.68
C SER A 54 -3.19 -11.37 12.57
N ILE A 55 -2.26 -10.65 11.93
CA ILE A 55 -2.56 -9.62 10.92
C ILE A 55 -2.83 -10.30 9.56
N GLN A 56 -3.84 -9.84 8.82
CA GLN A 56 -4.22 -10.37 7.51
C GLN A 56 -4.17 -9.29 6.41
N VAL A 57 -3.65 -9.63 5.24
CA VAL A 57 -3.64 -8.75 4.05
C VAL A 57 -4.37 -9.44 2.91
N LEU A 58 -5.39 -8.77 2.38
CA LEU A 58 -6.15 -9.17 1.20
C LEU A 58 -5.57 -8.46 -0.02
N TYR A 59 -4.85 -9.20 -0.86
CA TYR A 59 -4.34 -8.69 -2.12
C TYR A 59 -5.46 -8.63 -3.18
N LEU A 60 -5.54 -7.49 -3.87
CA LEU A 60 -6.43 -7.21 -4.98
C LEU A 60 -5.85 -7.77 -6.30
N PRO A 61 -6.66 -7.84 -7.37
CA PRO A 61 -6.17 -8.23 -8.69
C PRO A 61 -5.09 -7.28 -9.24
N ARG A 62 -4.11 -7.83 -9.97
CA ARG A 62 -2.92 -7.12 -10.49
C ARG A 62 -3.20 -5.88 -11.35
N PHE A 63 -4.41 -5.76 -11.91
CA PHE A 63 -4.83 -4.59 -12.68
C PHE A 63 -5.23 -3.38 -11.81
N SER A 64 -5.57 -3.60 -10.53
CA SER A 64 -5.96 -2.55 -9.58
C SER A 64 -4.87 -1.49 -9.41
N THR A 65 -5.26 -0.22 -9.36
CA THR A 65 -4.36 0.90 -9.04
C THR A 65 -3.71 0.73 -7.67
N LYS A 66 -4.48 0.34 -6.65
CA LYS A 66 -3.95 0.12 -5.29
C LYS A 66 -2.91 -1.01 -5.25
N HIS A 67 -3.09 -2.06 -6.04
CA HIS A 67 -2.09 -3.13 -6.18
C HIS A 67 -0.81 -2.65 -6.85
N LYS A 68 -0.92 -1.86 -7.94
CA LYS A 68 0.24 -1.25 -8.64
C LYS A 68 0.99 -0.25 -7.78
N GLN A 69 0.31 0.41 -6.84
CA GLN A 69 0.90 1.34 -5.88
C GLN A 69 1.55 0.62 -4.68
N ASN A 70 1.15 -0.61 -4.37
CA ASN A 70 1.65 -1.32 -3.20
C ASN A 70 3.17 -1.60 -3.32
N GLN A 71 3.92 -1.13 -2.32
CA GLN A 71 5.37 -1.37 -2.20
C GLN A 71 5.72 -2.12 -0.91
N MET A 72 4.76 -2.83 -0.29
CA MET A 72 5.06 -3.78 0.78
C MET A 72 5.94 -4.91 0.24
N TRP A 73 7.09 -5.12 0.87
CA TRP A 73 7.97 -6.26 0.57
C TRP A 73 8.53 -6.87 1.85
N PHE A 74 9.00 -8.11 1.75
CA PHE A 74 9.64 -8.83 2.85
C PHE A 74 11.11 -9.05 2.51
N ASP A 75 12.01 -8.56 3.36
CA ASP A 75 13.43 -8.84 3.21
C ASP A 75 13.78 -10.17 3.86
N LYS A 76 14.41 -11.05 3.08
CA LYS A 76 14.89 -12.34 3.56
C LYS A 76 16.16 -12.22 4.42
N LYS A 77 16.90 -11.11 4.36
CA LYS A 77 18.14 -10.90 5.13
C LYS A 77 17.84 -10.38 6.54
N SER A 78 17.12 -9.27 6.68
CA SER A 78 16.68 -8.76 7.99
C SER A 78 15.52 -9.55 8.60
N HIS A 79 14.84 -10.37 7.79
CA HIS A 79 13.63 -11.12 8.18
C HIS A 79 12.47 -10.18 8.61
N ASP A 80 12.48 -8.93 8.11
CA ASP A 80 11.49 -7.90 8.41
C ASP A 80 10.58 -7.55 7.21
N ILE A 81 9.43 -6.96 7.52
CA ILE A 81 8.49 -6.39 6.56
C ILE A 81 8.83 -4.92 6.37
N PHE A 82 9.09 -4.55 5.12
CA PHE A 82 9.17 -3.17 4.70
C PHE A 82 7.79 -2.70 4.27
N TRP A 83 7.20 -1.82 5.08
CA TRP A 83 5.82 -1.39 4.96
C TRP A 83 5.61 -0.32 3.88
N HIS A 84 4.39 -0.32 3.33
CA HIS A 84 3.78 0.78 2.61
C HIS A 84 2.57 1.20 3.45
N ILE A 85 2.46 2.48 3.80
CA ILE A 85 1.41 3.01 4.69
C ILE A 85 0.88 4.29 4.07
N GLU A 86 -0.44 4.41 3.95
CA GLU A 86 -1.12 5.61 3.47
C GLU A 86 -1.70 6.38 4.67
N CYS A 87 -1.12 7.52 4.99
CA CYS A 87 -1.55 8.42 6.07
C CYS A 87 -2.46 9.51 5.51
N ARG A 88 -3.66 9.62 6.05
CA ARG A 88 -4.67 10.62 5.67
C ARG A 88 -4.85 11.61 6.82
N PHE A 89 -4.13 12.72 6.74
CA PHE A 89 -4.19 13.79 7.73
C PHE A 89 -5.46 14.62 7.52
N PHE A 90 -6.27 14.75 8.55
CA PHE A 90 -7.47 15.57 8.53
C PHE A 90 -7.14 17.04 8.75
N ILE A 91 -7.75 17.90 7.95
CA ILE A 91 -7.69 19.35 8.04
C ILE A 91 -9.14 19.85 7.97
N ASP A 92 -9.50 20.55 6.90
CA ASP A 92 -10.89 20.75 6.46
C ASP A 92 -11.32 19.59 5.53
N THR A 93 -10.32 18.99 4.86
CA THR A 93 -10.39 17.79 4.03
C THR A 93 -9.23 16.85 4.38
N PHE A 94 -9.19 15.65 3.79
CA PHE A 94 -8.07 14.71 4.00
C PHE A 94 -6.92 14.97 3.04
N TYR A 95 -5.74 15.31 3.57
CA TYR A 95 -4.49 15.30 2.85
C TYR A 95 -3.85 13.91 2.92
N THR A 96 -3.61 13.28 1.77
CA THR A 96 -2.99 11.95 1.69
C THR A 96 -1.48 12.06 1.51
N TRP A 97 -0.74 11.43 2.43
CA TRP A 97 0.71 11.20 2.36
C TRP A 97 0.98 9.70 2.39
N THR A 98 1.85 9.21 1.52
CA THR A 98 2.17 7.78 1.45
C THR A 98 3.64 7.57 1.73
N ILE A 99 3.95 6.79 2.78
CA ILE A 99 5.32 6.36 3.10
C ILE A 99 5.54 4.92 2.61
N THR A 100 6.69 4.66 2.02
CA THR A 100 7.05 3.35 1.45
C THR A 100 8.41 2.90 1.96
N ARG A 101 8.65 1.57 1.94
CA ARG A 101 9.89 0.95 2.42
C ARG A 101 10.26 1.32 3.86
N LEU A 102 9.26 1.42 4.75
CA LEU A 102 9.48 1.67 6.18
C LEU A 102 9.72 0.33 6.92
N PRO A 103 10.91 0.03 7.47
CA PRO A 103 11.12 -1.18 8.26
C PRO A 103 10.31 -1.12 9.56
N THR A 104 9.90 -2.27 10.09
CA THR A 104 8.93 -2.34 11.21
C THR A 104 9.40 -1.60 12.46
N SER A 105 10.70 -1.61 12.75
CA SER A 105 11.30 -0.90 13.88
C SER A 105 11.09 0.63 13.83
N GLU A 106 10.96 1.22 12.66
CA GLU A 106 10.78 2.66 12.46
C GLU A 106 9.30 3.09 12.41
N THR A 107 8.35 2.16 12.60
CA THR A 107 6.91 2.41 12.40
C THR A 107 6.19 3.06 13.60
N THR A 108 6.91 3.70 14.52
CA THR A 108 6.31 4.44 15.66
C THR A 108 5.60 5.71 15.18
N LEU A 109 4.60 6.20 15.93
CA LEU A 109 3.87 7.41 15.57
C LEU A 109 4.78 8.65 15.57
N SER A 110 5.68 8.78 16.54
CA SER A 110 6.77 9.77 16.58
C SER A 110 7.60 9.78 15.29
N ASN A 111 8.11 8.63 14.85
CA ASN A 111 8.92 8.53 13.63
C ASN A 111 8.12 8.85 12.36
N LEU A 112 6.84 8.45 12.30
CA LEU A 112 5.93 8.81 11.21
C LEU A 112 5.70 10.34 11.15
N LEU A 113 5.50 11.00 12.29
CA LEU A 113 5.32 12.47 12.37
C LEU A 113 6.60 13.23 12.01
N ILE A 114 7.77 12.78 12.46
CA ILE A 114 9.08 13.37 12.10
C ILE A 114 9.32 13.25 10.58
N LYS A 115 9.11 12.07 10.00
CA LYS A 115 9.25 11.87 8.55
C LYS A 115 8.23 12.69 7.74
N PHE A 116 7.02 12.90 8.28
CA PHE A 116 6.04 13.79 7.66
C PHE A 116 6.45 15.26 7.72
N GLN A 117 6.98 15.75 8.85
CA GLN A 117 7.49 17.13 8.95
C GLN A 117 8.65 17.40 7.99
N ASN A 118 9.59 16.46 7.86
CA ASN A 118 10.70 16.58 6.91
C ASN A 118 10.18 16.70 5.47
N PHE A 119 9.19 15.88 5.09
CA PHE A 119 8.49 15.97 3.81
C PHE A 119 7.74 17.32 3.63
N LEU A 120 7.15 17.90 4.68
CA LEU A 120 6.53 19.24 4.65
C LEU A 120 7.53 20.41 4.63
N ASN A 121 8.83 20.15 4.73
CA ASN A 121 9.90 21.14 4.62
C ASN A 121 10.62 21.09 3.25
N GLU A 122 10.33 20.09 2.42
CA GLU A 122 10.70 20.08 1.00
C GLU A 122 9.82 21.08 0.20
N PRO A 123 10.27 21.55 -0.98
CA PRO A 123 9.50 22.49 -1.80
C PRO A 123 8.30 21.81 -2.48
N LEU A 124 7.13 21.84 -1.81
CA LEU A 124 5.89 21.25 -2.30
C LEU A 124 4.88 22.31 -2.79
N ASN A 125 4.18 21.97 -3.87
CA ASN A 125 3.03 22.72 -4.40
C ASN A 125 1.78 22.50 -3.51
N ILE A 126 1.79 23.01 -2.29
CA ILE A 126 0.67 22.99 -1.33
C ILE A 126 0.40 24.41 -0.86
N ASN A 127 -0.87 24.81 -0.83
CA ASN A 127 -1.31 26.12 -0.34
C ASN A 127 -0.78 26.40 1.08
N GLU A 128 -0.27 27.61 1.35
CA GLU A 128 0.31 27.98 2.65
C GLU A 128 -0.65 27.81 3.83
N LEU A 129 -1.95 28.03 3.62
CA LEU A 129 -3.01 27.76 4.60
C LEU A 129 -3.13 26.27 4.94
N SER A 130 -2.95 25.39 3.95
CA SER A 130 -2.91 23.94 4.18
C SER A 130 -1.58 23.52 4.81
N LEU A 131 -0.44 24.08 4.37
CA LEU A 131 0.88 23.83 4.99
C LEU A 131 0.93 24.25 6.45
N SER A 132 0.42 25.43 6.81
CA SER A 132 0.39 25.90 8.20
C SER A 132 -0.52 25.04 9.10
N LYS A 133 -1.66 24.56 8.60
CA LYS A 133 -2.47 23.55 9.32
C LYS A 133 -1.77 22.18 9.36
N LEU A 134 -1.01 21.80 8.33
CA LEU A 134 -0.21 20.57 8.28
C LEU A 134 1.05 20.60 9.18
N LYS A 135 1.64 21.76 9.44
CA LYS A 135 2.79 21.91 10.35
C LYS A 135 2.43 21.89 11.83
N LYS A 136 1.13 21.89 12.18
CA LYS A 136 0.64 21.62 13.55
C LYS A 136 0.71 20.14 13.95
N TYR A 137 1.57 19.33 13.31
CA TYR A 137 1.68 17.87 13.50
C TYR A 137 3.02 17.44 14.07
N SER A 138 3.31 18.00 15.25
CA SER A 138 4.56 17.73 15.98
C SER A 138 4.34 16.93 17.26
N ASN A 139 3.19 17.12 17.90
CA ASN A 139 2.90 16.51 19.19
C ASN A 139 2.15 15.20 19.00
N GLU A 140 2.83 14.09 19.31
CA GLU A 140 2.24 12.75 19.36
C GLU A 140 1.03 12.72 20.31
N GLN A 141 1.13 13.40 21.45
CA GLN A 141 0.07 13.51 22.47
C GLN A 141 -1.21 14.22 21.98
N GLU A 142 -1.11 15.16 21.05
CA GLU A 142 -2.27 15.87 20.49
C GLU A 142 -2.87 15.15 19.27
N THR A 143 -2.21 14.09 18.79
CA THR A 143 -2.50 13.40 17.54
C THR A 143 -3.27 12.10 17.79
N CYS A 144 -4.40 11.94 17.13
CA CYS A 144 -5.27 10.78 17.24
C CYS A 144 -5.21 9.96 15.95
N VAL A 145 -4.85 8.68 16.07
CA VAL A 145 -4.81 7.75 14.93
C VAL A 145 -6.05 6.86 14.92
N TYR A 146 -6.64 6.77 13.74
CA TYR A 146 -7.86 6.03 13.44
C TYR A 146 -7.60 5.02 12.33
N ILE A 147 -8.20 3.84 12.48
CA ILE A 147 -8.15 2.77 11.47
C ILE A 147 -9.54 2.32 11.09
N GLU A 148 -9.73 2.03 9.80
CA GLU A 148 -10.93 1.39 9.29
C GLU A 148 -10.94 -0.11 9.61
N ASN A 149 -11.88 -0.54 10.45
CA ASN A 149 -12.01 -1.93 10.88
C ASN A 149 -12.58 -2.81 9.75
N PHE A 150 -11.69 -3.52 9.04
CA PHE A 150 -12.07 -4.72 8.29
C PHE A 150 -11.83 -5.97 9.17
N GLY A 151 -12.89 -6.75 9.39
CA GLY A 151 -12.77 -8.16 9.81
C GLY A 151 -12.89 -8.51 11.30
N GLN A 152 -12.80 -7.58 12.27
CA GLN A 152 -12.98 -7.94 13.69
C GLN A 152 -14.45 -8.25 14.03
N LYS A 153 -14.83 -9.51 13.75
CA LYS A 153 -16.19 -10.07 13.82
C LYS A 153 -17.14 -9.39 12.81
N ARG A 154 -18.17 -10.10 12.35
CA ARG A 154 -19.03 -9.68 11.21
C ARG A 154 -19.88 -8.39 11.43
N LYS A 155 -19.71 -7.67 12.56
CA LYS A 155 -20.56 -6.55 13.00
C LYS A 155 -19.88 -5.16 12.96
N GLN A 156 -18.66 -5.03 12.45
CA GLN A 156 -17.88 -3.77 12.53
C GLN A 156 -17.31 -3.24 11.19
N TYR A 157 -17.66 -3.81 10.04
CA TYR A 157 -17.04 -3.44 8.77
C TYR A 157 -17.12 -1.93 8.46
N GLY A 158 -15.94 -1.34 8.24
CA GLY A 158 -15.78 0.08 7.94
C GLY A 158 -16.08 1.02 9.11
N LYS A 159 -16.11 0.56 10.36
CA LYS A 159 -16.11 1.46 11.53
C LYS A 159 -14.69 1.97 11.76
N TYR A 160 -14.56 3.24 12.14
CA TYR A 160 -13.26 3.84 12.46
C TYR A 160 -12.99 3.75 13.97
N GLU A 161 -11.88 3.11 14.35
CA GLU A 161 -11.50 2.91 15.76
C GLU A 161 -10.28 3.77 16.12
N LYS A 162 -10.37 4.52 17.22
CA LYS A 162 -9.25 5.29 17.79
C LYS A 162 -8.28 4.32 18.47
N ARG A 163 -6.98 4.41 18.15
CA ARG A 163 -5.93 3.58 18.74
C ARG A 163 -4.77 4.43 19.24
N SER A 164 -4.27 4.09 20.43
CA SER A 164 -2.88 4.36 20.82
C SER A 164 -2.05 3.12 20.52
N PHE A 165 -0.76 3.28 20.21
CA PHE A 165 0.15 2.20 19.86
C PHE A 165 1.60 2.63 20.08
N ASN A 166 2.46 1.69 20.45
CA ASN A 166 3.91 1.91 20.52
C ASN A 166 4.56 1.57 19.18
N THR A 167 4.20 0.42 18.61
CA THR A 167 4.61 -0.05 17.28
C THR A 167 3.40 -0.28 16.38
N ILE A 168 3.61 -0.26 15.06
CA ILE A 168 2.49 -0.48 14.13
C ILE A 168 1.96 -1.92 14.14
N ILE A 169 2.71 -2.88 14.70
CA ILE A 169 2.19 -4.23 14.97
C ILE A 169 1.05 -4.16 15.99
N ASP A 170 1.24 -3.43 17.09
CA ASP A 170 0.22 -3.27 18.15
C ASP A 170 -1.05 -2.60 17.61
N LEU A 171 -0.86 -1.61 16.74
CA LEU A 171 -1.90 -0.90 16.02
C LEU A 171 -2.72 -1.83 15.09
N PHE A 172 -2.03 -2.76 14.43
CA PHE A 172 -2.58 -3.67 13.43
C PHE A 172 -3.01 -5.04 13.99
N HIS A 173 -2.80 -5.31 15.27
CA HIS A 173 -3.10 -6.60 15.91
C HIS A 173 -4.56 -7.02 15.65
N GLU A 174 -4.77 -8.27 15.21
CA GLU A 174 -6.05 -8.85 14.78
C GLU A 174 -6.80 -8.10 13.64
N ARG A 175 -6.11 -7.27 12.85
CA ARG A 175 -6.73 -6.55 11.72
C ARG A 175 -6.57 -7.27 10.39
N THR A 176 -7.57 -7.08 9.53
CA THR A 176 -7.44 -7.31 8.09
C THR A 176 -7.26 -5.97 7.38
N PHE A 177 -6.41 -5.93 6.35
CA PHE A 177 -6.26 -4.78 5.43
C PHE A 177 -6.36 -5.24 3.98
N ILE A 178 -6.65 -4.30 3.07
CA ILE A 178 -6.71 -4.55 1.63
C ILE A 178 -5.47 -3.91 0.99
N GLU A 179 -4.61 -4.70 0.34
CA GLU A 179 -3.24 -4.37 -0.13
C GLU A 179 -2.26 -3.90 0.96
N TYR A 180 -2.56 -2.75 1.56
CA TYR A 180 -1.72 -2.04 2.52
C TYR A 180 -2.59 -1.23 3.49
N PRO A 181 -2.12 -0.98 4.73
CA PRO A 181 -2.85 -0.25 5.76
C PRO A 181 -3.05 1.23 5.41
N VAL A 182 -4.19 1.78 5.84
CA VAL A 182 -4.53 3.20 5.72
C VAL A 182 -4.78 3.74 7.13
N LEU A 183 -4.03 4.77 7.51
CA LEU A 183 -4.18 5.49 8.77
C LEU A 183 -4.93 6.80 8.52
N PHE A 184 -5.94 7.08 9.34
CA PHE A 184 -6.62 8.38 9.36
C PHE A 184 -6.13 9.12 10.60
N ILE A 185 -5.68 10.37 10.45
CA ILE A 185 -4.95 11.08 11.50
C ILE A 185 -5.62 12.44 11.73
N SER A 186 -6.22 12.61 12.89
CA SER A 186 -6.82 13.88 13.36
C SER A 186 -6.10 14.38 14.61
N ARG A 187 -6.51 15.54 15.14
CA ARG A 187 -6.11 15.99 16.48
C ARG A 187 -7.31 15.97 17.40
N ILE A 188 -7.05 15.97 18.69
CA ILE A 188 -8.08 15.91 19.73
C ILE A 188 -9.18 16.95 19.47
N ASN A 189 -8.80 18.17 19.08
CA ASN A 189 -9.71 19.28 18.79
C ASN A 189 -10.57 19.05 17.53
N ASP A 190 -10.00 18.44 16.48
CA ASP A 190 -10.66 18.22 15.18
C ASP A 190 -11.33 16.83 15.08
N GLU A 191 -11.31 16.04 16.16
CA GLU A 191 -11.71 14.63 16.18
C GLU A 191 -13.17 14.42 15.77
N ASN A 192 -14.08 15.32 16.20
CA ASN A 192 -15.49 15.24 15.87
C ASN A 192 -15.74 15.57 14.39
N ASN A 193 -15.16 16.67 13.90
CA ASN A 193 -15.21 17.10 12.50
C ASN A 193 -14.72 15.98 11.56
N MET A 194 -13.65 15.28 11.94
CA MET A 194 -13.14 14.12 11.19
C MET A 194 -14.17 12.96 11.17
N LYS A 195 -14.75 12.61 12.32
CA LYS A 195 -15.76 11.53 12.39
C LYS A 195 -16.96 11.82 11.50
N ASP A 196 -17.45 13.06 11.50
CA ASP A 196 -18.61 13.45 10.67
C ASP A 196 -18.27 13.43 9.18
N ASN A 197 -17.05 13.83 8.78
CA ASN A 197 -16.58 13.69 7.40
C ASN A 197 -16.54 12.21 6.95
N LEU A 198 -16.04 11.33 7.81
CA LEU A 198 -15.95 9.88 7.57
C LEU A 198 -17.32 9.19 7.56
N LEU A 199 -18.28 9.66 8.37
CA LEU A 199 -19.66 9.18 8.37
C LEU A 199 -20.42 9.64 7.12
N ASN A 200 -20.27 10.90 6.71
CA ASN A 200 -20.96 11.44 5.54
C ASN A 200 -20.46 10.82 4.23
N LYS A 201 -19.16 10.50 4.11
CA LYS A 201 -18.62 9.72 2.98
C LYS A 201 -19.27 8.34 2.77
N LYS A 202 -19.96 7.79 3.78
CA LYS A 202 -20.73 6.53 3.64
C LYS A 202 -22.17 6.69 3.17
N LYS A 203 -22.68 7.93 3.04
CA LYS A 203 -24.05 8.21 2.56
C LYS A 203 -24.10 8.58 1.06
N SER A 204 -22.94 8.68 0.41
CA SER A 204 -22.79 9.10 -0.99
C SER A 204 -22.26 7.98 -1.91
N ASN A 205 -22.20 6.76 -1.40
CA ASN A 205 -21.84 5.51 -2.10
C ASN A 205 -22.94 4.47 -1.84
#